data_AF-A0A529R730-F1
#
_entry.id   AF-A0A529R730-F1
#
_cell.length_a   1.000
_cell.length_b   1.000
_cell.length_c   1.000
_cell.angle_alpha   90.00
_cell.angle_beta   90.00
_cell.angle_gamma   90.00
#
_symmetry.space_group_name_H-M   'P 1'
#
loop_
_entity.id
_entity.type
_entity.pdbx_description
1 polymer ?
#
loop_
_entity_poly.entity_id
_entity_poly.type
_entity_poly.pdbx_seq_one_letter_code
_entity_poly.pdbx_strand_id
1 'polypeptide(L)' 'PALGTTFITSNPEAGLDWPVRVLVYQTGDGTVYAAYSDFDWIAKRHGITDRQAQFKMATEVIQSVTSSIRKN' A
#
# COMPACT_ATOMS: atom_id res chain seq x y z
N PRO A 1 9.61 7.18 6.94
CA PRO A 1 9.58 7.49 5.50
C PRO A 1 8.69 8.71 5.23
N ALA A 2 8.99 9.53 4.23
CA ALA A 2 8.28 10.78 3.97
C ALA A 2 6.78 10.57 3.66
N LEU A 3 6.44 9.55 2.86
CA LEU A 3 5.06 9.28 2.40
C LEU A 3 4.08 9.00 3.55
N GLY A 4 4.41 8.09 4.47
CA GLY A 4 3.51 7.71 5.57
C GLY A 4 3.08 8.90 6.42
N THR A 5 4.02 9.79 6.72
CA THR A 5 3.77 11.03 7.49
C THR A 5 2.79 11.97 6.75
N THR A 6 2.82 12.04 5.42
CA THR A 6 1.91 12.91 4.65
C THR A 6 0.43 12.55 4.79
N PHE A 7 0.14 11.29 5.07
CA PHE A 7 -1.23 10.81 5.28
C PHE A 7 -1.68 11.10 6.71
N ILE A 8 -0.80 10.90 7.69
CA ILE A 8 -1.05 11.20 9.11
C ILE A 8 -1.33 12.70 9.31
N THR A 9 -0.68 13.58 8.55
CA THR A 9 -0.96 15.03 8.62
C THR A 9 -2.28 15.44 7.97
N SER A 10 -2.90 14.59 7.15
CA SER A 10 -4.26 14.81 6.64
C SER A 10 -5.30 14.24 7.59
N ASN A 11 -5.13 12.98 8.02
CA ASN A 11 -5.93 12.37 9.08
C ASN A 11 -5.01 11.49 9.98
N PRO A 12 -4.86 11.80 11.28
CA PRO A 12 -4.03 11.03 12.19
C PRO A 12 -4.40 9.55 12.30
N GLU A 13 -5.67 9.18 12.10
CA GLU A 13 -6.13 7.78 12.12
C GLU A 13 -5.51 6.94 10.98
N ALA A 14 -5.06 7.58 9.90
CA ALA A 14 -4.31 6.91 8.84
C ALA A 14 -2.99 6.29 9.32
N GLY A 15 -2.51 6.69 10.50
CA GLY A 15 -1.39 6.03 11.17
C GLY A 15 -1.66 4.57 11.51
N LEU A 16 -2.92 4.13 11.62
CA LEU A 16 -3.29 2.74 11.91
C LEU A 16 -2.92 1.76 10.79
N ASP A 17 -2.86 2.23 9.54
CA ASP A 17 -2.43 1.41 8.42
C ASP A 17 -0.92 1.34 8.29
N TRP A 18 -0.17 2.19 9.01
CA TRP A 18 1.29 2.26 8.97
C TRP A 18 1.96 1.51 10.14
N PRO A 19 3.14 0.89 9.92
CA PRO A 19 3.88 0.80 8.66
C PRO A 19 3.19 -0.10 7.62
N VAL A 20 3.46 0.13 6.34
CA VAL A 20 2.94 -0.69 5.22
C VAL A 20 3.36 -2.15 5.42
N ARG A 21 2.42 -3.08 5.21
CA ARG A 21 2.62 -4.53 5.35
C ARG A 21 2.46 -5.23 4.00
N VAL A 22 3.34 -6.19 3.74
CA VAL A 22 3.24 -7.11 2.60
C VAL A 22 3.26 -8.54 3.13
N LEU A 23 2.29 -9.34 2.70
CA LEU A 23 2.27 -10.78 2.92
C LEU A 23 2.75 -11.48 1.65
N VAL A 24 3.83 -12.24 1.73
CA VAL A 24 4.29 -13.12 0.66
C VAL A 24 3.90 -14.55 1.00
N TYR A 25 3.23 -15.23 0.08
CA TYR A 25 2.78 -16.61 0.29
C TYR A 25 2.82 -17.42 -1.00
N GLN A 26 2.83 -18.75 -0.87
CA GLN A 26 2.84 -19.69 -1.98
C GLN A 26 1.62 -20.61 -1.88
N THR A 27 0.95 -20.85 -3.00
CA THR A 27 -0.17 -21.80 -3.11
C THR A 27 0.30 -23.23 -3.36
N GLY A 28 -0.61 -24.20 -3.25
CA GLY A 28 -0.29 -25.63 -3.39
C GLY A 28 0.23 -26.03 -4.77
N ASP A 29 -0.05 -25.25 -5.81
CA ASP A 29 0.46 -25.42 -7.18
C ASP A 29 1.85 -24.80 -7.40
N GLY A 30 2.43 -24.16 -6.38
CA GLY A 30 3.74 -23.51 -6.45
C GLY A 30 3.72 -22.03 -6.84
N THR A 31 2.55 -21.44 -7.10
CA THR A 31 2.44 -20.02 -7.45
C THR A 31 2.71 -19.12 -6.24
N VAL A 32 3.55 -18.10 -6.41
CA VAL A 32 3.90 -17.13 -5.35
C VAL A 32 3.10 -15.84 -5.54
N TYR A 33 2.59 -15.30 -4.44
CA TYR A 33 1.78 -14.09 -4.40
C TYR A 33 2.35 -13.10 -3.38
N ALA A 34 2.12 -11.81 -3.65
CA ALA A 34 2.25 -10.75 -2.67
C ALA A 34 0.88 -10.07 -2.49
N ALA A 35 0.43 -9.98 -1.23
CA ALA A 35 -0.77 -9.26 -0.85
C ALA A 35 -0.40 -8.06 0.03
N TYR A 36 -1.08 -6.95 -0.21
CA TYR A 36 -0.94 -5.71 0.56
C TYR A 36 -2.29 -4.98 0.55
N SER A 37 -2.50 -4.09 1.53
CA SER A 37 -3.68 -3.23 1.55
C SER A 37 -3.66 -2.26 0.37
N ASP A 38 -4.77 -2.18 -0.35
CA ASP A 38 -4.96 -1.21 -1.43
C ASP A 38 -4.93 0.23 -0.86
N PHE A 39 -4.09 1.09 -1.44
CA PHE A 39 -3.89 2.46 -0.99
C PHE A 39 -5.10 3.36 -1.27
N ASP A 40 -5.86 3.11 -2.34
CA ASP A 40 -7.10 3.84 -2.60
C ASP A 40 -8.17 3.46 -1.57
N TRP A 41 -8.18 2.21 -1.12
CA TRP A 41 -9.03 1.78 -0.02
C TRP A 41 -8.65 2.46 1.30
N ILE A 42 -7.36 2.62 1.60
CA ILE A 42 -6.90 3.35 2.79
C ILE A 42 -7.34 4.83 2.73
N ALA A 43 -7.19 5.48 1.56
CA ALA A 43 -7.67 6.85 1.35
C ALA A 43 -9.16 6.98 1.65
N LYS A 44 -9.97 6.04 1.13
CA LYS A 44 -11.41 5.98 1.37
C LYS A 44 -11.75 5.72 2.84
N ARG A 45 -11.06 4.78 3.50
CA ARG A 45 -11.28 4.41 4.91
C ARG A 45 -11.12 5.62 5.83
N HIS A 46 -10.09 6.44 5.60
CA HIS A 46 -9.76 7.60 6.44
C HIS A 46 -10.32 8.93 5.91
N GLY A 47 -11.13 8.91 4.86
CA GLY A 47 -11.72 10.11 4.28
C GLY A 47 -10.69 11.11 3.72
N ILE A 48 -9.52 10.66 3.29
CA ILE A 48 -8.45 11.54 2.79
C ILE A 48 -8.69 11.81 1.30
N THR A 49 -9.17 13.01 0.98
CA THR A 49 -9.47 13.45 -0.39
C THR A 49 -8.52 14.53 -0.91
N ASP A 50 -7.40 14.78 -0.22
CA ASP A 50 -6.45 15.85 -0.54
C ASP A 50 -5.01 15.35 -0.75
N ARG A 51 -4.81 14.03 -0.87
CA ARG A 51 -3.50 13.36 -1.00
C ARG A 51 -3.44 12.34 -2.15
N GLN A 52 -4.20 12.54 -3.22
CA GLN A 52 -4.30 11.58 -4.34
C GLN A 52 -2.93 11.25 -4.97
N ALA A 53 -2.08 12.26 -5.17
CA ALA A 53 -0.75 12.05 -5.75
C ALA A 53 0.13 11.16 -4.86
N GLN A 54 0.02 11.31 -3.54
CA GLN A 54 0.76 10.53 -2.56
C GLN A 54 0.25 9.08 -2.51
N PHE A 55 -1.06 8.85 -2.57
CA PHE A 55 -1.62 7.49 -2.66
C PHE A 55 -1.25 6.79 -3.97
N LYS A 56 -1.25 7.52 -5.10
CA LYS A 56 -0.73 7.00 -6.38
C LYS A 56 0.74 6.61 -6.27
N MET A 57 1.57 7.46 -5.68
CA MET A 57 2.99 7.17 -5.46
C MET A 57 3.20 5.96 -4.54
N ALA A 58 2.41 5.82 -3.47
CA ALA A 58 2.49 4.65 -2.59
C ALA A 58 2.15 3.34 -3.33
N THR A 59 1.16 3.39 -4.21
CA THR A 59 0.79 2.27 -5.10
C THR A 59 1.92 1.91 -6.06
N GLU A 60 2.55 2.90 -6.70
CA GLU A 60 3.67 2.67 -7.62
C GLU A 60 4.88 2.05 -6.88
N VAL A 61 5.19 2.54 -5.69
CA VAL A 61 6.29 2.01 -4.87
C VAL A 61 6.04 0.55 -4.49
N ILE A 62 4.84 0.20 -4.01
CA ILE A 62 4.57 -1.19 -3.61
C ILE A 62 4.55 -2.13 -4.81
N GLN A 63 4.05 -1.67 -5.97
CA GLN A 63 4.10 -2.43 -7.22
C GLN A 63 5.54 -2.65 -7.70
N SER A 64 6.41 -1.65 -7.56
CA SER A 64 7.83 -1.77 -7.87
C SER A 64 8.52 -2.79 -6.95
N VAL A 65 8.27 -2.73 -5.64
CA VAL A 65 8.83 -3.67 -4.65
C VAL A 65 8.36 -5.10 -4.88
N THR A 66 7.09 -5.29 -5.28
CA THR A 66 6.50 -6.61 -5.52
C THR A 66 6.62 -7.09 -6.97
N SER A 67 7.31 -6.32 -7.83
CA SER A 67 7.36 -6.57 -9.28
C SER A 67 7.93 -7.93 -9.66
N SER A 68 8.90 -8.44 -8.90
CA SER A 68 9.52 -9.75 -9.14
C SER A 68 8.58 -10.94 -8.92
N ILE A 69 7.47 -10.75 -8.20
CA ILE A 69 6.47 -11.80 -7.91
C ILE A 69 5.44 -11.90 -9.03
N ARG A 70 5.14 -10.78 -9.71
CA ARG A 70 4.35 -10.80 -10.96
C ARG A 70 5.20 -11.43 -12.07
N LYS A 71 5.17 -12.77 -12.19
CA LYS A 71 5.63 -13.42 -13.42
C LYS A 71 4.72 -12.98 -14.58
N ASN A 72 5.37 -12.61 -15.68
CA ASN A 72 4.83 -12.11 -16.95
C ASN A 72 3.54 -12.75 -17.42
#